data_AF-A0A7X1L558-F1
#
_entry.id   AF-A0A7X1L558-F1
#
_cell.length_a   1.000
_cell.length_b   1.000
_cell.length_c   1.000
_cell.angle_alpha   90.00
_cell.angle_beta   90.00
_cell.angle_gamma   90.00
#
_symmetry.space_group_name_H-M   'P 1'
#
loop_
_entity.id
_entity.type
_entity.pdbx_description
1 polymer ?
#
loop_
_entity_poly.entity_id
_entity_poly.type
_entity_poly.pdbx_seq_one_letter_code
_entity_poly.pdbx_strand_id
1 'polypeptide(L)'
;MMHKFCLVAITAVLLTACASLPRFTAPFPEVDSNGDGVIEWQEFKTRYPDSDAKAFLEADRNKNGDITPEEWQFFIEMQAS
;
A
#
# COMPACT_ATOMS: atom_id res chain seq x y z
N MET A 1 13.18 -45.87 21.72
CA MET A 1 13.83 -44.61 22.14
C MET A 1 14.77 -44.20 21.01
N MET A 2 14.28 -43.39 20.06
CA MET A 2 14.89 -43.21 18.74
C MET A 2 15.29 -41.76 18.50
N HIS A 3 16.61 -41.59 18.43
CA HIS A 3 17.36 -40.67 17.57
C HIS A 3 17.24 -39.16 17.78
N LYS A 4 18.24 -38.68 18.53
CA LYS A 4 18.79 -37.32 18.49
C LYS A 4 19.28 -37.05 17.05
N PHE A 5 18.49 -36.36 16.25
CA PHE A 5 18.88 -35.88 14.93
C PHE A 5 18.96 -34.35 14.91
N CYS A 6 20.14 -33.89 14.47
CA CYS A 6 20.38 -32.70 13.66
C CYS A 6 19.99 -31.33 14.23
N LEU A 7 20.92 -30.74 14.99
CA LEU A 7 21.19 -29.29 14.92
C LEU A 7 22.03 -29.05 13.65
N VAL A 8 21.38 -28.82 12.51
CA VAL A 8 22.03 -28.28 11.32
C VAL A 8 21.13 -27.24 10.69
N ALA A 9 21.77 -26.16 10.27
CA ALA A 9 21.32 -25.11 9.38
C ALA A 9 20.58 -23.92 10.03
N ILE A 10 21.39 -22.93 10.43
CA ILE A 10 21.07 -21.51 10.25
C ILE A 10 20.82 -21.33 8.74
N THR A 11 19.58 -21.48 8.29
CA THR A 11 19.20 -21.09 6.93
C THR A 11 18.81 -19.62 6.94
N ALA A 12 19.80 -18.75 6.81
CA ALA A 12 19.59 -17.46 6.18
C ALA A 12 19.16 -17.72 4.74
N VAL A 13 17.84 -17.73 4.50
CA VAL A 13 17.26 -17.98 3.19
C VAL A 13 16.18 -16.92 2.94
N LEU A 14 16.53 -16.06 1.97
CA LEU A 14 15.64 -15.28 1.10
C LEU A 14 15.10 -13.95 1.63
N LEU A 15 16.00 -12.97 1.73
CA LEU A 15 15.72 -11.65 1.17
C LEU A 15 15.53 -11.81 -0.35
N THR A 16 14.29 -11.84 -0.84
CA THR A 16 13.86 -11.36 -2.18
C THR A 16 12.43 -11.84 -2.47
N ALA A 17 11.46 -11.26 -1.76
CA ALA A 17 10.22 -10.93 -2.46
C ALA A 17 10.50 -9.61 -3.17
N CYS A 18 10.90 -9.66 -4.44
CA CYS A 18 10.63 -8.55 -5.35
C CYS A 18 9.11 -8.49 -5.55
N ALA A 19 8.36 -8.20 -4.47
CA ALA A 19 6.96 -7.91 -4.58
C ALA A 19 6.88 -6.59 -5.33
N SER A 20 6.44 -6.64 -6.58
CA SER A 20 6.01 -5.47 -7.33
C SER A 20 4.98 -4.75 -6.45
N LEU A 21 5.37 -3.61 -5.87
CA LEU A 21 4.45 -2.80 -5.08
C LEU A 21 3.24 -2.46 -5.95
N PRO A 22 2.01 -2.51 -5.40
CA PRO A 22 0.83 -2.09 -6.15
C PRO A 22 1.03 -0.65 -6.62
N ARG A 23 0.75 -0.40 -7.90
CA ARG A 23 0.88 0.92 -8.50
C ARG A 23 -0.49 1.59 -8.55
N PHE A 24 -0.60 2.75 -7.91
CA PHE A 24 -1.82 3.54 -7.88
C PHE A 24 -1.78 4.56 -9.01
N THR A 25 -2.73 4.49 -9.95
CA THR A 25 -2.72 5.30 -11.19
C THR A 25 -4.07 5.90 -11.56
N ALA A 26 -5.14 5.60 -10.79
CA ALA A 26 -6.44 6.17 -11.08
C ALA A 26 -6.42 7.71 -10.87
N PRO A 27 -7.07 8.49 -11.74
CA PRO A 27 -7.36 9.90 -11.48
C PRO A 27 -8.12 10.07 -10.16
N PHE A 28 -7.90 11.19 -9.47
CA PHE A 28 -8.56 11.51 -8.20
C PHE A 28 -10.09 11.31 -8.23
N PRO A 29 -10.84 11.83 -9.24
CA PRO A 29 -12.30 11.70 -9.27
C PRO A 29 -12.82 10.27 -9.53
N GLU A 30 -11.94 9.32 -9.86
CA GLU A 30 -12.33 7.91 -9.94
C GLU A 30 -12.19 7.19 -8.60
N VAL A 31 -11.47 7.78 -7.65
CA VAL A 31 -11.27 7.23 -6.31
C VAL A 31 -12.22 7.89 -5.33
N ASP A 32 -12.36 9.22 -5.38
CA ASP A 32 -13.40 10.01 -4.69
C ASP A 32 -14.75 9.71 -5.34
N SER A 33 -15.45 8.72 -4.78
CA SER A 33 -16.65 8.13 -5.35
C SER A 33 -17.92 8.86 -4.93
N ASN A 34 -17.89 9.46 -3.74
CA ASN A 34 -19.00 10.22 -3.18
C ASN A 34 -18.97 11.70 -3.65
N GLY A 35 -17.84 12.19 -4.18
CA GLY A 35 -17.64 13.52 -4.73
C GLY A 35 -17.52 14.60 -3.67
N ASP A 36 -17.06 14.29 -2.46
CA ASP A 36 -16.94 15.25 -1.36
C ASP A 36 -15.61 16.02 -1.38
N GLY A 37 -14.72 15.69 -2.30
CA GLY A 37 -13.45 16.37 -2.51
C GLY A 37 -12.29 15.81 -1.70
N VAL A 38 -12.49 14.70 -1.00
CA VAL A 38 -11.42 13.92 -0.38
C VAL A 38 -11.55 12.44 -0.76
N ILE A 39 -10.49 11.65 -0.55
CA ILE A 39 -10.57 10.20 -0.61
C ILE A 39 -10.51 9.69 0.82
N GLU A 40 -11.61 9.11 1.28
CA GLU A 40 -11.66 8.41 2.56
C GLU A 40 -11.11 6.98 2.43
N TRP A 41 -10.74 6.37 3.55
CA TRP A 41 -10.23 4.99 3.58
C TRP A 41 -11.18 3.98 2.90
N GLN A 42 -12.49 4.14 3.08
CA GLN A 42 -13.47 3.24 2.50
C GLN A 42 -13.49 3.32 0.97
N GLU A 43 -13.34 4.52 0.41
CA GLU A 43 -13.31 4.74 -1.03
C GLU A 43 -12.01 4.21 -1.63
N PHE A 44 -10.88 4.48 -0.96
CA PHE A 44 -9.59 3.91 -1.32
C PHE A 44 -9.62 2.38 -1.36
N LYS A 45 -10.19 1.73 -0.34
CA LYS A 45 -10.36 0.26 -0.30
C LYS A 45 -11.34 -0.26 -1.34
N THR A 46 -12.39 0.49 -1.64
CA THR A 46 -13.35 0.12 -2.69
C THR A 46 -12.67 0.11 -4.05
N ARG A 47 -11.83 1.11 -4.33
CA ARG A 47 -11.09 1.21 -5.59
C ARG A 47 -9.90 0.25 -5.68
N TYR A 48 -9.26 -0.02 -4.54
CA TYR A 48 -8.07 -0.87 -4.41
C TYR A 48 -8.27 -1.94 -3.32
N PRO A 49 -9.04 -3.01 -3.59
CA PRO A 49 -9.37 -4.02 -2.59
C PRO A 49 -8.16 -4.80 -2.06
N ASP A 50 -7.08 -4.87 -2.83
CA ASP A 50 -5.85 -5.57 -2.44
C ASP A 50 -4.77 -4.64 -1.84
N SER A 51 -5.06 -3.33 -1.69
CA SER A 51 -4.11 -2.38 -1.09
C SER A 51 -3.92 -2.60 0.42
N ASP A 52 -2.68 -2.37 0.87
CA ASP A 52 -2.33 -2.26 2.30
C ASP A 52 -2.71 -0.87 2.82
N ALA A 53 -3.10 -0.78 4.10
CA ALA A 53 -3.30 0.48 4.81
C ALA A 53 -2.07 1.39 4.78
N LYS A 54 -0.86 0.81 4.65
CA LYS A 54 0.36 1.59 4.46
C LYS A 54 0.30 2.53 3.26
N ALA A 55 -0.27 2.10 2.14
CA ALA A 55 -0.38 2.94 0.95
C ALA A 55 -1.29 4.16 1.18
N PHE A 56 -2.39 3.98 1.92
CA PHE A 56 -3.26 5.08 2.31
C PHE A 56 -2.55 6.06 3.25
N LEU A 57 -1.82 5.55 4.25
CA LEU A 57 -1.06 6.37 5.20
C LEU A 57 0.14 7.09 4.54
N GLU A 58 0.67 6.55 3.45
CA GLU A 58 1.72 7.20 2.65
C GLU A 58 1.13 8.31 1.77
N ALA A 59 -0.09 8.13 1.27
CA ALA A 59 -0.81 9.13 0.51
C ALA A 59 -1.32 10.27 1.41
N ASP A 60 -1.84 9.98 2.61
CA ASP A 60 -2.26 10.95 3.62
C ASP A 60 -1.03 11.58 4.32
N ARG A 61 -0.42 12.56 3.65
CA ARG A 61 0.84 13.18 4.08
C ARG A 61 0.67 13.99 5.36
N ASN A 62 -0.47 14.66 5.51
CA ASN A 62 -0.74 15.51 6.65
C ASN A 62 -1.30 14.73 7.86
N LYS A 63 -1.74 13.48 7.66
CA LYS A 63 -2.25 12.54 8.67
C LYS A 63 -3.56 12.98 9.31
N ASN A 64 -4.44 13.63 8.56
CA ASN A 64 -5.77 14.03 9.03
C ASN A 64 -6.82 12.93 8.84
N GLY A 65 -6.51 11.84 8.13
CA GLY A 65 -7.41 10.74 7.84
C GLY A 65 -8.03 10.78 6.44
N ASP A 66 -7.77 11.83 5.66
CA ASP A 66 -8.37 12.09 4.35
C ASP A 66 -7.28 12.42 3.34
N ILE A 67 -7.40 11.93 2.10
CA ILE A 67 -6.44 12.28 1.05
C ILE A 67 -7.03 13.36 0.15
N THR A 68 -6.38 14.53 0.13
CA THR A 68 -6.74 15.63 -0.79
C THR A 68 -6.30 15.36 -2.24
N PRO A 69 -6.85 16.08 -3.24
CA PRO A 69 -6.39 15.97 -4.63
C PRO A 69 -4.88 16.19 -4.79
N GLU A 70 -4.32 17.15 -4.05
CA GLU A 70 -2.90 17.47 -4.08
C GLU A 70 -2.05 16.33 -3.50
N GLU A 71 -2.50 15.73 -2.41
CA GLU A 71 -1.84 14.57 -1.80
C GLU A 71 -1.90 13.34 -2.69
N TRP A 72 -3.04 13.09 -3.33
CA TRP A 72 -3.20 12.02 -4.31
C TRP A 72 -2.27 12.19 -5.50
N GLN A 73 -2.22 13.39 -6.09
CA GLN A 73 -1.36 13.70 -7.22
C GLN A 73 0.12 13.48 -6.87
N PHE A 74 0.57 13.98 -5.72
CA PHE A 74 1.93 13.77 -5.25
C PHE A 74 2.24 12.26 -5.06
N PHE A 75 1.31 11.51 -4.49
CA PHE A 75 1.46 10.08 -4.23
C PHE A 75 1.60 9.26 -5.53
N ILE A 76 0.80 9.53 -6.56
CA ILE A 76 0.88 8.82 -7.85
C ILE A 76 2.12 9.21 -8.65
N GLU A 77 2.58 10.48 -8.55
CA GLU A 77 3.82 10.95 -9.18
C GLU A 77 5.05 10.30 -8.56
N MET A 78 5.09 10.17 -7.23
CA MET A 78 6.17 9.49 -6.52
C MET A 78 6.36 8.04 -6.98
N GLN A 79 5.27 7.35 -7.33
CA GLN A 79 5.34 5.99 -7.84
C GLN A 79 5.75 5.92 -9.30
N ALA A 80 5.61 7.01 -10.06
CA ALA A 80 5.98 7.09 -11.46
C ALA A 80 7.47 7.34 -11.71
N SER A 81 8.22 7.72 -10.67
CA SER A 81 9.66 7.93 -10.70
C SER A 81 10.44 6.69 -10.29
#